data_AF-A0AAV8BUP4-F1
#
_entry.id   AF-A0AAV8BUP4-F1
#
_cell.length_a   1.000
_cell.length_b   1.000
_cell.length_c   1.000
_cell.angle_alpha   90.00
_cell.angle_beta   90.00
_cell.angle_gamma   90.00
#
_symmetry.space_group_name_H-M   'P 1'
#
loop_
_entity.id
_entity.type
_entity.pdbx_description
1 polymer ?
#
loop_
_entity_poly.entity_id
_entity_poly.type
_entity_poly.pdbx_seq_one_letter_code
_entity_poly.pdbx_strand_id
1 'polypeptide(L)'
;MDQTQMDKLTLLLDPTDEFVWTPDTCQMVYAYFQELIDHYEGAPLTEYTLRLIGSDLEHYICKLLYDGEIKYNMNARTLNFSMGKPRVEFNSNQIPDVQ
;
A
#
# COMPACT_ATOMS: atom_id res chain seq x y z
N MET A 1 14.00 -8.73 -30.75
CA MET A 1 13.46 -8.67 -29.38
C MET A 1 12.84 -7.29 -29.22
N ASP A 2 11.56 -7.25 -28.86
CA ASP A 2 10.77 -6.03 -28.83
C ASP A 2 11.23 -5.14 -27.66
N GLN A 3 11.94 -4.05 -27.96
CA GLN A 3 12.46 -3.10 -26.97
C GLN A 3 11.34 -2.36 -26.21
N THR A 4 10.08 -2.45 -26.67
CA THR A 4 8.94 -1.74 -26.07
C THR A 4 8.44 -2.33 -24.72
N GLN A 5 9.02 -3.45 -24.26
CA GLN A 5 8.72 -4.00 -22.94
C GLN A 5 9.63 -3.48 -21.82
N MET A 6 10.83 -2.96 -22.13
CA MET A 6 11.75 -2.49 -21.09
C MET A 6 11.23 -1.24 -20.35
N ASP A 7 10.35 -0.46 -20.97
CA ASP A 7 9.80 0.79 -20.42
C ASP A 7 8.47 0.60 -19.67
N LYS A 8 7.93 -0.64 -19.61
CA LYS A 8 6.64 -0.91 -18.98
C LYS A 8 6.84 -1.51 -17.59
N LEU A 9 6.63 -0.69 -16.57
CA LEU A 9 6.63 -1.14 -15.18
C LEU A 9 5.28 -1.78 -14.83
N THR A 10 5.32 -2.95 -14.21
CA THR A 10 4.11 -3.67 -13.77
C THR A 10 4.15 -3.88 -12.26
N LEU A 11 3.00 -3.74 -11.60
CA LEU A 11 2.83 -3.97 -10.16
C LEU A 11 2.07 -5.27 -9.92
N LEU A 12 2.65 -6.17 -9.10
CA LEU A 12 1.92 -7.30 -8.52
C LEU A 12 1.46 -6.90 -7.12
N LEU A 13 0.18 -6.52 -7.00
CA LEU A 13 -0.41 -6.08 -5.74
C LEU A 13 -0.66 -7.28 -4.81
N ASP A 14 -0.11 -7.22 -3.59
CA ASP A 14 -0.35 -8.16 -2.49
C ASP A 14 -0.38 -9.65 -2.90
N PRO A 15 0.75 -10.22 -3.33
CA PRO A 15 0.80 -11.63 -3.75
C PRO A 15 0.53 -12.63 -2.61
N THR A 16 0.51 -12.16 -1.36
CA THR A 16 0.30 -12.98 -0.16
C THR A 16 -1.14 -12.99 0.33
N ASP A 17 -2.02 -12.20 -0.30
CA ASP A 17 -3.42 -12.03 0.12
C ASP A 17 -3.52 -11.58 1.59
N GLU A 18 -2.61 -10.68 2.01
CA GLU A 18 -2.51 -10.19 3.39
C GLU A 18 -3.63 -9.19 3.73
N PHE A 19 -4.15 -8.45 2.75
CA PHE A 19 -5.20 -7.46 2.94
C PHE A 19 -6.50 -7.85 2.21
N VAL A 20 -7.63 -7.37 2.72
CA VAL A 20 -8.92 -7.48 2.05
C VAL A 20 -9.05 -6.29 1.09
N TRP A 21 -8.89 -6.58 -0.20
CA TRP A 21 -9.02 -5.59 -1.28
C TRP A 21 -10.43 -5.54 -1.86
N THR A 22 -10.90 -4.34 -2.19
CA THR A 22 -12.08 -4.11 -3.01
C THR A 22 -11.63 -3.58 -4.38
N PRO A 23 -12.49 -3.63 -5.42
CA PRO A 23 -12.16 -3.04 -6.71
C PRO A 23 -11.75 -1.56 -6.59
N ASP A 24 -12.41 -0.81 -5.70
CA ASP A 24 -12.15 0.61 -5.47
C ASP A 24 -10.78 0.82 -4.82
N THR A 25 -10.44 0.06 -3.76
CA THR A 25 -9.14 0.22 -3.10
C THR A 25 -7.98 -0.26 -3.97
N CYS A 26 -8.18 -1.28 -4.80
CA CYS A 26 -7.23 -1.64 -5.85
C CYS A 26 -7.00 -0.47 -6.83
N GLN A 27 -8.08 0.17 -7.28
CA GLN A 27 -7.99 1.29 -8.22
C GLN A 27 -7.25 2.49 -7.59
N MET A 28 -7.45 2.77 -6.31
CA MET A 28 -6.71 3.80 -5.58
C MET A 28 -5.19 3.53 -5.61
N VAL A 29 -4.77 2.29 -5.34
CA VAL A 29 -3.34 1.91 -5.39
C VAL A 29 -2.78 1.99 -6.81
N TYR A 30 -3.52 1.53 -7.82
CA TYR A 30 -3.08 1.63 -9.22
C TYR A 30 -3.00 3.07 -9.73
N ALA A 31 -3.93 3.94 -9.32
CA ALA A 31 -3.89 5.36 -9.64
C ALA A 31 -2.65 6.02 -9.02
N TYR A 32 -2.40 5.77 -7.73
CA TYR A 32 -1.21 6.31 -7.06
C TYR A 32 0.09 5.77 -7.67
N PHE A 33 0.12 4.49 -8.05
CA PHE A 33 1.27 3.92 -8.75
C PHE A 33 1.53 4.60 -10.11
N GLN A 34 0.47 4.93 -10.87
CA GLN A 34 0.62 5.69 -12.12
C GLN A 34 1.14 7.10 -11.85
N GLU A 35 0.63 7.79 -10.82
CA GLU A 35 1.13 9.11 -10.40
C GLU A 35 2.62 9.06 -10.03
N LEU A 36 3.07 7.99 -9.35
CA LEU A 36 4.48 7.79 -9.05
C LEU A 36 5.30 7.60 -10.33
N ILE A 37 4.84 6.77 -11.27
CA ILE A 37 5.54 6.59 -12.56
C ILE A 37 5.70 7.92 -13.28
N ASP A 38 4.63 8.71 -13.37
CA ASP A 38 4.64 10.02 -14.02
C ASP A 38 5.55 11.00 -13.26
N HIS A 39 5.58 10.95 -11.92
CA HIS A 39 6.46 11.78 -11.09
C HIS A 39 7.95 11.49 -11.33
N TYR A 40 8.30 10.22 -11.53
CA TYR A 40 9.68 9.79 -11.83
C TYR A 40 9.97 9.75 -13.35
N GLU A 41 9.10 10.29 -14.19
CA GLU A 41 9.33 10.37 -15.64
C GLU A 41 10.63 11.12 -15.95
N GLY A 42 11.47 10.55 -16.82
CA GLY A 42 12.78 11.10 -17.17
C GLY A 42 13.90 10.78 -16.18
N ALA A 43 13.60 10.19 -15.01
CA ALA A 43 14.62 9.59 -14.16
C ALA A 43 15.11 8.26 -14.76
N PRO A 44 16.40 7.88 -14.57
CA PRO A 44 16.87 6.57 -14.97
C PRO A 44 16.09 5.46 -14.25
N LEU A 45 15.61 4.46 -14.99
CA LEU A 45 14.97 3.26 -14.44
C LEU A 45 16.03 2.34 -13.80
N THR A 46 16.51 2.75 -12.63
CA THR A 46 17.49 2.00 -11.83
C THR A 46 16.80 1.25 -10.72
N GLU A 47 17.49 0.26 -10.16
CA GLU A 47 17.02 -0.44 -8.96
C GLU A 47 16.75 0.51 -7.78
N TYR A 48 17.48 1.63 -7.69
CA TYR A 48 17.24 2.65 -6.68
C TYR A 48 15.91 3.36 -6.89
N THR A 49 15.62 3.84 -8.11
CA THR A 49 14.34 4.48 -8.45
C THR A 49 13.16 3.53 -8.22
N LEU A 50 13.31 2.25 -8.56
CA LEU A 50 12.30 1.22 -8.31
C LEU A 50 12.04 1.01 -6.81
N ARG A 51 13.09 1.03 -5.97
CA ARG A 51 12.94 0.94 -4.51
C ARG A 51 12.25 2.17 -3.92
N LEU A 52 12.49 3.37 -4.46
CA LEU A 52 11.78 4.58 -4.03
C LEU A 52 10.28 4.48 -4.33
N ILE A 53 9.92 4.15 -5.58
CA ILE A 53 8.52 3.94 -5.98
C ILE A 53 7.86 2.87 -5.08
N GLY A 54 8.55 1.75 -4.84
CA GLY A 54 8.06 0.71 -3.94
C GLY A 54 7.83 1.20 -2.51
N SER A 55 8.77 1.97 -1.94
CA SER A 55 8.64 2.52 -0.59
C SER A 55 7.49 3.52 -0.47
N ASP A 56 7.30 4.37 -1.49
CA ASP A 56 6.20 5.34 -1.52
C ASP A 56 4.84 4.61 -1.61
N LEU A 57 4.79 3.56 -2.44
CA LEU A 57 3.60 2.72 -2.57
C LEU A 57 3.27 1.94 -1.29
N GLU A 58 4.28 1.37 -0.63
CA GLU A 58 4.12 0.70 0.68
C GLU A 58 3.60 1.69 1.73
N HIS A 59 4.13 2.92 1.74
CA HIS A 59 3.65 3.96 2.63
C HIS A 59 2.18 4.30 2.38
N TYR A 60 1.77 4.37 1.12
CA TYR A 60 0.38 4.61 0.75
C TYR A 60 -0.56 3.47 1.19
N ILE A 61 -0.15 2.21 1.02
CA ILE A 61 -0.92 1.05 1.50
C ILE A 61 -1.05 1.09 3.04
N CYS A 62 0.02 1.44 3.75
CA CYS A 62 -0.02 1.61 5.20
C CYS A 62 -1.01 2.72 5.62
N LYS A 63 -1.05 3.82 4.87
CA LYS A 63 -2.04 4.88 5.08
C LYS A 63 -3.46 4.37 4.86
N LEU A 64 -3.75 3.64 3.78
CA LEU A 64 -5.07 3.05 3.53
C LEU A 64 -5.51 2.12 4.67
N LEU A 65 -4.57 1.36 5.23
CA LEU A 65 -4.83 0.50 6.38
C LEU A 65 -5.16 1.31 7.64
N TYR A 66 -4.40 2.39 7.90
CA TYR A 66 -4.61 3.26 9.05
C TYR A 66 -5.93 4.02 8.98
N ASP A 67 -6.28 4.51 7.78
CA ASP A 67 -7.52 5.24 7.51
C ASP A 67 -8.74 4.29 7.50
N GLY A 68 -8.53 2.97 7.53
CA GLY A 68 -9.57 1.95 7.59
C GLY A 68 -10.20 1.60 6.24
N GLU A 69 -9.63 2.07 5.14
CA GLU A 69 -10.07 1.76 3.77
C GLU A 69 -9.81 0.30 3.41
N ILE A 70 -8.70 -0.26 3.92
CA ILE A 70 -8.39 -1.69 3.84
C ILE A 70 -8.18 -2.27 5.24
N LYS A 71 -8.20 -3.59 5.33
CA LYS A 71 -7.99 -4.33 6.58
C LYS A 71 -7.21 -5.61 6.32
N TYR A 72 -6.56 -6.12 7.36
CA TYR A 72 -5.94 -7.45 7.29
C TYR A 72 -6.96 -8.54 6.94
N ASN A 73 -6.56 -9.42 6.04
CA ASN A 73 -7.28 -10.63 5.73
C ASN A 73 -7.01 -11.67 6.81
N MET A 74 -7.95 -11.81 7.75
CA MET A 74 -7.84 -12.78 8.85
C MET A 74 -7.88 -14.25 8.37
N ASN A 75 -8.21 -14.49 7.11
CA ASN A 75 -8.20 -15.82 6.49
C ASN A 75 -6.90 -16.09 5.71
N ALA A 76 -5.97 -15.14 5.65
CA ALA A 76 -4.70 -15.32 4.97
C ALA A 76 -3.92 -16.50 5.56
N ARG A 77 -3.15 -17.20 4.72
CA ARG A 77 -2.33 -18.35 5.15
C ARG A 77 -1.36 -17.97 6.28
N THR A 78 -0.92 -16.72 6.32
CA THR A 78 0.02 -16.21 7.34
C THR A 78 -0.43 -14.83 7.78
N LEU A 79 -0.53 -14.65 9.11
CA LEU A 79 -0.84 -13.36 9.75
C LEU A 79 0.44 -12.79 10.37
N ASN A 80 1.21 -12.08 9.55
CA ASN A 80 2.47 -11.41 9.93
C ASN A 80 2.27 -9.96 10.35
N PHE A 81 1.16 -9.32 9.97
CA PHE A 81 0.87 -7.90 10.25
C PHE A 81 2.01 -6.99 9.79
N SER A 82 2.39 -7.11 8.52
CA SER A 82 3.58 -6.48 7.92
C SER A 82 3.56 -4.95 8.05
N MET A 83 2.37 -4.35 7.99
CA MET A 83 2.13 -2.90 8.10
C MET A 83 1.72 -2.46 9.52
N GLY A 84 2.05 -3.26 10.53
CA GLY A 84 1.79 -2.97 11.93
C GLY A 84 0.49 -3.62 12.46
N LYS A 85 0.50 -3.96 13.75
CA LYS A 85 -0.63 -4.66 14.38
C LYS A 85 -1.87 -3.77 14.45
N PRO A 86 -3.09 -4.35 14.34
CA PRO A 86 -4.33 -3.63 14.62
C PRO A 86 -4.27 -2.95 15.98
N ARG A 87 -4.62 -1.67 16.03
CA ARG A 87 -4.70 -0.87 17.26
C ARG A 87 -6.12 -0.36 17.42
N VAL A 88 -6.56 -0.30 18.68
CA VAL A 88 -7.81 0.39 19.02
C VAL A 88 -7.47 1.86 19.20
N GLU A 89 -8.06 2.74 18.40
CA GLU A 89 -8.04 4.17 18.71
C GLU A 89 -8.95 4.41 19.91
N PHE A 90 -8.34 4.61 21.08
CA PHE A 90 -9.07 5.06 22.24
C PHE A 90 -9.36 6.55 22.07
N ASN A 91 -10.62 6.88 21.82
CA ASN A 91 -11.08 8.26 21.81
C ASN A 91 -10.95 8.79 23.25
N SER A 92 -9.92 9.60 23.51
CA SER A 92 -9.57 10.13 24.84
C SER A 92 -10.66 11.00 25.47
N ASN A 93 -11.71 11.34 24.72
CA ASN A 93 -12.89 12.07 25.19
C ASN A 93 -13.92 11.20 25.95
N GLN A 94 -13.68 9.89 26.13
CA GLN A 94 -14.61 8.99 26.83
C GLN A 94 -14.08 8.40 28.14
N ILE A 95 -13.03 8.99 28.73
CA ILE A 95 -12.65 8.64 30.10
C ILE A 95 -13.62 9.39 31.03
N PRO A 96 -14.60 8.74 31.68
CA PRO A 96 -15.36 9.42 32.73
C PRO A 96 -14.36 9.81 33.81
N ASP A 97 -14.34 11.10 34.15
CA ASP A 97 -13.58 11.64 35.28
C ASP A 97 -13.92 10.80 36.51
N VAL A 98 -12.95 10.04 37.01
CA VAL A 98 -13.13 9.18 38.18
C VAL A 98 -12.99 10.09 39.39
N GLN A 99 -14.12 10.65 39.84
CA GLN A 99 -14.22 11.50 41.02
C GLN A 99 -14.08 10.69 42.32
#